data_AF-A0A7C5A2W4-F1
#
_entry.id   AF-A0A7C5A2W4-F1
#
_cell.length_a   1.000
_cell.length_b   1.000
_cell.length_c   1.000
_cell.angle_alpha   90.00
_cell.angle_beta   90.00
_cell.angle_gamma   90.00
#
_symmetry.space_group_name_H-M   'P 1'
#
loop_
_entity.id
_entity.type
_entity.pdbx_description
1 polymer ?
#
loop_
_entity_poly.entity_id
_entity_poly.type
_entity_poly.pdbx_seq_one_letter_code
_entity_poly.pdbx_strand_id
1 'polypeptide(L)'
;MKLNQYLQIIQQDWWIIMAILLIVTGLGLGYSYTQTPTYEATATFVVNPSVRIAETYDQVYSINTLTARTSLATTYSNVLESRIIVEAAVNTLNLPPEIVASYEVNSVVLPDSNVLLLQVQGPSPDLTADLANAIGTAGLEYITGLQEVYELRRLDPAITVPEAIAPNRSIDVLLAAMIGLLGGLAFVILRRFLREPLVSLPPLPLKPAPLRAEIDPSK
;
A
#
# COMPACT_ATOMS: atom_id res chain seq x y z
N MET A 1 19.20 9.27 35.43
CA MET A 1 19.41 10.41 34.51
C MET A 1 18.07 11.11 34.34
N LYS A 2 17.97 12.42 34.60
CA LYS A 2 16.69 13.10 34.86
C LYS A 2 15.98 13.46 33.55
N LEU A 3 14.71 13.08 33.40
CA LEU A 3 13.83 13.42 32.27
C LEU A 3 13.86 14.92 31.91
N ASN A 4 14.06 15.79 32.92
CA ASN A 4 14.22 17.23 32.75
C ASN A 4 15.40 17.63 31.84
N GLN A 5 16.48 16.84 31.79
CA GLN A 5 17.60 17.12 30.90
C GLN A 5 17.23 16.87 29.43
N TYR A 6 16.36 15.89 29.13
CA TYR A 6 15.89 15.63 27.77
C TYR A 6 14.92 16.72 27.27
N LEU A 7 14.04 17.21 28.13
CA LEU A 7 13.13 18.32 27.81
C LEU A 7 13.87 19.63 27.51
N GLN A 8 14.95 19.93 28.24
CA GLN A 8 15.77 21.12 27.97
C GLN A 8 16.48 21.04 26.61
N ILE A 9 16.92 19.84 26.19
CA ILE A 9 17.52 19.63 24.86
C ILE A 9 16.51 19.97 23.77
N ILE A 10 15.31 19.43 23.91
CA ILE A 10 14.26 19.60 22.91
C ILE A 10 13.87 21.07 22.80
N GLN A 11 13.81 21.82 23.91
CA GLN A 11 13.52 23.26 23.88
C GLN A 11 14.63 24.09 23.24
N GLN A 12 15.90 23.75 23.47
CA GLN A 12 17.03 24.53 22.96
C GLN A 12 17.25 24.33 21.45
N ASP A 13 16.97 23.13 20.95
CA ASP A 13 17.21 22.72 19.56
C ASP A 13 15.90 22.45 18.77
N TRP A 14 14.73 22.87 19.27
CA TRP A 14 13.42 22.65 18.63
C TRP A 14 13.36 23.13 17.17
N TRP A 15 14.04 24.23 16.87
CA TRP A 15 14.11 24.81 15.53
C TRP A 15 14.76 23.87 14.50
N ILE A 16 15.70 23.01 14.93
CA ILE A 16 16.34 22.00 14.07
C ILE A 16 15.36 20.89 13.76
N ILE A 17 14.60 20.44 14.78
CA ILE A 17 13.57 19.41 14.60
C ILE A 17 12.51 19.92 13.62
N MET A 18 12.05 21.16 13.79
CA MET A 18 11.11 21.80 12.86
C MET A 18 11.68 21.97 11.45
N ALA A 19 12.94 22.35 11.31
CA ALA A 19 13.58 22.49 10.00
C ALA A 19 13.68 21.14 9.28
N ILE A 20 14.10 20.08 9.97
CA ILE A 20 14.19 18.73 9.41
C ILE A 20 12.79 18.23 9.04
N LEU A 21 11.80 18.41 9.92
CA LEU A 21 10.42 18.05 9.64
C LEU A 21 9.90 18.73 8.38
N LEU A 22 10.07 20.06 8.24
CA LEU A 22 9.65 20.79 7.05
C LEU A 22 10.34 20.32 5.78
N ILE A 23 11.64 20.01 5.83
CA ILE A 23 12.38 19.50 4.67
C ILE A 23 11.87 18.11 4.27
N VAL A 24 11.76 17.19 5.23
CA VAL A 24 11.34 15.81 4.95
C VAL A 24 9.89 15.77 4.46
N THR A 25 8.99 16.52 5.10
CA THR A 25 7.59 16.62 4.67
C THR A 25 7.48 17.30 3.31
N GLY A 26 8.27 18.34 3.04
CA GLY A 26 8.31 19.01 1.73
C GLY A 26 8.80 18.09 0.62
N LEU A 27 9.81 17.26 0.88
CA LEU A 27 10.29 16.25 -0.06
C LEU A 27 9.26 15.14 -0.27
N GLY A 28 8.58 14.68 0.79
CA GLY A 28 7.50 13.69 0.70
C GLY A 28 6.33 14.20 -0.16
N LEU A 29 5.94 15.46 0.02
CA LEU A 29 4.96 16.13 -0.83
C LEU A 29 5.42 16.18 -2.29
N GLY A 30 6.65 16.67 -2.53
CA GLY A 30 7.21 16.75 -3.88
C GLY A 30 7.24 15.40 -4.58
N TYR A 31 7.60 14.34 -3.87
CA TYR A 31 7.60 12.97 -4.38
C TYR A 31 6.19 12.47 -4.72
N SER A 32 5.21 12.67 -3.84
CA SER A 32 3.80 12.28 -4.07
C SER A 32 3.22 12.96 -5.32
N TYR A 33 3.63 14.20 -5.63
CA TYR A 33 3.24 14.89 -6.87
C TYR A 33 3.85 14.29 -8.16
N THR A 34 4.97 13.58 -8.06
CA THR A 34 5.61 12.94 -9.22
C THR A 34 5.07 11.54 -9.51
N GLN A 35 4.30 10.96 -8.58
CA GLN A 35 3.71 9.64 -8.79
C GLN A 35 2.52 9.70 -9.73
N THR A 36 2.42 8.68 -10.59
CA THR A 36 1.28 8.52 -11.50
C THR A 36 0.01 8.20 -10.70
N PRO A 37 -1.10 8.93 -10.93
CA PRO A 37 -2.36 8.61 -10.27
C PRO A 37 -2.88 7.25 -10.72
N THR A 38 -3.39 6.47 -9.78
CA THR A 38 -4.07 5.19 -10.05
C THR A 38 -5.56 5.37 -9.85
N TYR A 39 -6.33 4.95 -10.86
CA TYR A 39 -7.78 4.98 -10.88
C TYR A 39 -8.32 3.57 -10.80
N GLU A 40 -9.48 3.40 -10.18
CA GLU A 40 -10.17 2.11 -10.07
C GLU A 40 -11.55 2.20 -10.71
N ALA A 41 -11.92 1.17 -11.48
CA ALA A 41 -13.28 0.98 -11.94
C ALA A 41 -13.76 -0.42 -11.53
N THR A 42 -15.01 -0.49 -11.06
CA THR A 42 -15.60 -1.73 -10.57
C THR A 42 -16.82 -2.10 -11.40
N ALA A 43 -16.85 -3.32 -11.93
CA ALA A 43 -18.04 -3.95 -12.50
C ALA A 43 -18.57 -5.02 -11.54
N THR A 44 -19.90 -5.16 -11.46
CA THR A 44 -20.54 -6.08 -10.53
C THR A 44 -21.29 -7.18 -11.26
N PHE A 45 -21.12 -8.41 -10.82
CA PHE A 45 -21.78 -9.60 -11.36
C PHE A 45 -22.46 -10.40 -10.28
N VAL A 46 -23.50 -11.15 -10.65
CA VAL A 46 -24.24 -12.05 -9.76
C VAL A 46 -24.27 -13.44 -10.37
N VAL A 47 -24.00 -14.44 -9.54
CA VAL A 47 -24.10 -15.86 -9.90
C VAL A 47 -25.47 -16.39 -9.51
N ASN A 48 -26.25 -16.84 -10.50
CA ASN A 48 -27.57 -17.43 -10.28
C ASN A 48 -27.65 -18.87 -10.82
N PRO A 49 -28.38 -19.78 -10.14
CA PRO A 49 -28.74 -21.08 -10.72
C PRO A 49 -29.61 -20.87 -11.97
N SER A 50 -29.30 -21.59 -13.04
CA SER A 50 -30.04 -21.54 -14.31
C SER A 50 -31.47 -22.08 -14.16
N VAL A 51 -32.38 -21.57 -14.98
CA VAL A 51 -33.82 -21.88 -14.92
C VAL A 51 -34.13 -23.34 -15.32
N ARG A 52 -33.25 -24.01 -16.07
CA ARG A 52 -33.44 -25.41 -16.53
C ARG A 52 -33.48 -26.45 -15.41
N ILE A 53 -33.04 -26.09 -14.21
CA ILE A 53 -33.04 -26.98 -13.05
C ILE A 53 -34.32 -26.80 -12.25
N ALA A 54 -35.01 -25.65 -12.36
CA ALA A 54 -36.21 -25.29 -11.57
C ALA A 54 -37.34 -26.34 -11.65
N GLU A 55 -37.40 -27.14 -12.72
CA GLU A 55 -38.44 -28.15 -12.95
C GLU A 55 -38.13 -29.56 -12.38
N THR A 56 -36.91 -29.83 -11.87
CA THR A 56 -36.53 -31.15 -11.29
C THR A 56 -36.12 -31.06 -9.81
N TYR A 57 -36.48 -29.99 -9.10
CA TYR A 57 -36.13 -29.75 -7.70
C TYR A 57 -37.17 -30.32 -6.73
N ASP A 58 -36.94 -31.50 -6.14
CA ASP A 58 -37.56 -31.77 -4.84
C ASP A 58 -36.84 -32.68 -3.83
N GLN A 59 -35.69 -33.33 -4.09
CA GLN A 59 -35.16 -34.21 -3.03
C GLN A 59 -33.65 -34.43 -2.89
N VAL A 60 -32.80 -34.12 -3.87
CA VAL A 60 -31.41 -34.66 -3.83
C VAL A 60 -30.34 -33.66 -3.37
N TYR A 61 -30.60 -32.34 -3.35
CA TYR A 61 -29.51 -31.34 -3.23
C TYR A 61 -29.56 -30.36 -2.05
N SER A 62 -30.53 -30.44 -1.13
CA SER A 62 -30.69 -29.43 -0.07
C SER A 62 -29.53 -29.29 0.93
N ILE A 63 -28.58 -30.24 0.99
CA ILE A 63 -27.45 -30.21 1.94
C ILE A 63 -26.13 -29.73 1.31
N ASN A 64 -25.96 -29.82 -0.02
CA ASN A 64 -24.72 -29.41 -0.71
C ASN A 64 -24.78 -28.02 -1.35
N THR A 65 -25.92 -27.32 -1.27
CA THR A 65 -26.16 -26.10 -2.05
C THR A 65 -25.45 -24.86 -1.51
N LEU A 66 -25.23 -24.71 -0.19
CA LEU A 66 -24.52 -23.52 0.32
C LEU A 66 -23.03 -23.57 -0.04
N THR A 67 -22.32 -24.66 0.27
CA THR A 67 -20.88 -24.79 -0.01
C THR A 67 -20.59 -24.79 -1.51
N ALA A 68 -21.43 -25.43 -2.33
CA ALA A 68 -21.25 -25.46 -3.78
C ALA A 68 -21.48 -24.09 -4.46
N ARG A 69 -22.33 -23.21 -3.89
CA ARG A 69 -22.57 -21.86 -4.43
C ARG A 69 -21.36 -20.97 -4.24
N THR A 70 -20.81 -20.93 -3.03
CA THR A 70 -19.61 -20.13 -2.74
C THR A 70 -18.42 -20.61 -3.56
N SER A 71 -18.24 -21.92 -3.73
CA SER A 71 -17.13 -22.43 -4.55
C SER A 71 -17.25 -22.07 -6.04
N LEU A 72 -18.47 -22.00 -6.58
CA LEU A 72 -18.71 -21.59 -7.97
C LEU A 72 -18.47 -20.09 -8.18
N ALA A 73 -18.92 -19.24 -7.25
CA ALA A 73 -18.64 -17.81 -7.31
C ALA A 73 -17.13 -17.53 -7.31
N THR A 74 -16.37 -18.21 -6.44
CA THR A 74 -14.91 -18.13 -6.43
C THR A 74 -14.29 -18.64 -7.73
N THR A 75 -14.84 -19.72 -8.31
CA THR A 75 -14.36 -20.24 -9.60
C THR A 75 -14.55 -19.22 -10.72
N TYR A 76 -15.72 -18.58 -10.81
CA TYR A 76 -15.97 -17.54 -11.81
C TYR A 76 -15.13 -16.28 -11.57
N SER A 77 -14.81 -15.96 -10.31
CA SER A 77 -13.83 -14.94 -9.95
C SER A 77 -12.46 -15.20 -10.56
N ASN A 78 -11.94 -16.41 -10.35
CA ASN A 78 -10.64 -16.82 -10.89
C ASN A 78 -10.66 -16.87 -12.44
N VAL A 79 -11.81 -17.16 -13.04
CA VAL A 79 -11.95 -17.12 -14.50
C VAL A 79 -11.84 -15.68 -15.01
N LEU A 80 -12.48 -14.70 -14.36
CA LEU A 80 -12.40 -13.29 -14.77
C LEU A 80 -10.98 -12.71 -14.64
N GLU A 81 -10.21 -13.15 -13.65
CA GLU A 81 -8.78 -12.80 -13.49
C GLU A 81 -7.84 -13.57 -14.42
N SER A 82 -8.33 -14.63 -15.08
CA SER A 82 -7.48 -15.48 -15.91
C SER A 82 -6.86 -14.70 -17.05
N ARG A 83 -5.56 -14.95 -17.28
CA ARG A 83 -4.79 -14.36 -18.39
C ARG A 83 -5.51 -14.49 -19.73
N ILE A 84 -6.18 -15.62 -19.99
CA ILE A 84 -6.91 -15.84 -21.26
C ILE A 84 -8.05 -14.82 -21.44
N ILE A 85 -8.79 -14.53 -20.37
CA ILE A 85 -9.92 -13.59 -20.41
C ILE A 85 -9.42 -12.15 -20.52
N VAL A 86 -8.37 -11.80 -19.75
CA VAL A 86 -7.74 -10.48 -19.83
C VAL A 86 -7.18 -10.24 -21.23
N GLU A 87 -6.49 -11.21 -21.83
CA GLU A 87 -5.97 -11.10 -23.20
C GLU A 87 -7.09 -10.98 -24.25
N ALA A 88 -8.19 -11.71 -24.10
CA ALA A 88 -9.35 -11.56 -24.98
C ALA A 88 -9.94 -10.14 -24.93
N ALA A 89 -10.05 -9.55 -23.74
CA ALA A 89 -10.51 -8.17 -23.56
C ALA A 89 -9.54 -7.15 -24.17
N VAL A 90 -8.24 -7.32 -23.95
CA VAL A 90 -7.17 -6.48 -24.52
C VAL A 90 -7.20 -6.51 -26.05
N ASN A 91 -7.36 -7.69 -26.64
CA ASN A 91 -7.47 -7.86 -28.08
C ASN A 91 -8.74 -7.19 -28.63
N THR A 92 -9.85 -7.28 -27.91
CA THR A 92 -11.12 -6.63 -28.28
C THR A 92 -11.00 -5.11 -28.31
N LEU A 93 -10.27 -4.54 -27.35
CA LEU A 93 -10.01 -3.11 -27.27
C LEU A 93 -8.83 -2.65 -28.17
N ASN A 94 -8.18 -3.57 -28.90
CA ASN A 94 -6.99 -3.32 -29.72
C ASN A 94 -5.87 -2.60 -28.96
N LEU A 95 -5.64 -2.97 -27.69
CA LEU A 95 -4.64 -2.33 -26.85
C LEU A 95 -3.26 -2.96 -27.02
N PRO A 96 -2.18 -2.16 -27.10
CA PRO A 96 -0.83 -2.69 -27.10
C PRO A 96 -0.49 -3.33 -25.74
N PRO A 97 0.26 -4.45 -25.71
CA PRO A 97 0.60 -5.16 -24.47
C PRO A 97 1.33 -4.29 -23.43
N GLU A 98 2.09 -3.30 -23.89
CA GLU A 98 2.85 -2.37 -23.05
C GLU A 98 1.94 -1.53 -22.14
N ILE A 99 0.76 -1.16 -22.62
CA ILE A 99 -0.21 -0.38 -21.84
C ILE A 99 -0.81 -1.26 -20.74
N VAL A 100 -1.13 -2.51 -21.07
CA VAL A 100 -1.78 -3.48 -20.16
C VAL A 100 -0.90 -3.82 -18.96
N ALA A 101 0.43 -3.80 -19.12
CA ALA A 101 1.35 -4.04 -18.02
C ALA A 101 1.23 -3.03 -16.86
N SER A 102 0.60 -1.88 -17.10
CA SER A 102 0.32 -0.87 -16.07
C SER A 102 -1.07 -1.02 -15.42
N TYR A 103 -1.83 -2.05 -15.79
CA TYR A 103 -3.15 -2.33 -15.25
C TYR A 103 -3.14 -3.59 -14.40
N GLU A 104 -3.83 -3.54 -13.26
CA GLU A 104 -4.05 -4.67 -12.37
C GLU A 104 -5.53 -5.05 -12.42
N VAL A 105 -5.79 -6.35 -12.50
CA VAL A 105 -7.15 -6.92 -12.53
C VAL A 105 -7.31 -7.79 -11.31
N ASN A 106 -8.34 -7.52 -10.52
CA ASN A 106 -8.67 -8.25 -9.30
C ASN A 106 -10.18 -8.53 -9.28
N SER A 107 -10.57 -9.72 -8.86
CA SER A 107 -11.94 -10.18 -8.80
C SER A 107 -12.21 -10.76 -7.42
N VAL A 108 -13.15 -10.13 -6.71
CA VAL A 108 -13.47 -10.49 -5.32
C VAL A 108 -14.93 -10.89 -5.20
N VAL A 109 -15.18 -12.02 -4.54
CA VAL A 109 -16.53 -12.44 -4.16
C VAL A 109 -16.87 -11.83 -2.80
N LEU A 110 -18.01 -11.13 -2.70
CA LEU A 110 -18.46 -10.58 -1.43
C LEU A 110 -18.87 -11.70 -0.46
N PRO A 111 -18.39 -11.66 0.79
CA PRO A 111 -18.81 -12.61 1.83
C PRO A 111 -20.32 -12.70 1.96
N ASP A 112 -20.83 -13.90 2.24
CA ASP A 112 -22.25 -14.19 2.45
C ASP A 112 -23.17 -13.79 1.28
N SER A 113 -22.60 -13.63 0.08
CA SER A 113 -23.34 -13.25 -1.13
C SER A 113 -22.84 -14.02 -2.35
N ASN A 114 -23.65 -14.00 -3.42
CA ASN A 114 -23.24 -14.47 -4.76
C ASN A 114 -22.83 -13.29 -5.67
N VAL A 115 -22.40 -12.18 -5.06
CA VAL A 115 -21.97 -10.96 -5.77
C VAL A 115 -20.47 -11.02 -5.96
N LEU A 116 -20.04 -10.73 -7.18
CA LEU A 116 -18.65 -10.70 -7.60
C LEU A 116 -18.33 -9.28 -8.08
N LEU A 117 -17.25 -8.71 -7.56
CA LEU A 117 -16.71 -7.43 -7.97
C LEU A 117 -15.49 -7.68 -8.83
N LEU A 118 -15.52 -7.18 -10.06
CA LEU A 118 -14.37 -7.10 -10.94
C LEU A 118 -13.81 -5.68 -10.84
N GLN A 119 -12.64 -5.55 -10.23
CA GLN A 119 -11.90 -4.32 -10.06
C GLN A 119 -10.74 -4.29 -11.04
N VAL A 120 -10.65 -3.20 -11.79
CA VAL A 120 -9.46 -2.91 -12.60
C VAL A 120 -8.86 -1.64 -12.04
N GLN A 121 -7.53 -1.62 -11.93
CA GLN A 121 -6.78 -0.44 -11.51
C GLN A 121 -5.76 -0.05 -12.56
N GLY A 122 -5.56 1.24 -12.80
CA GLY A 122 -4.58 1.72 -13.78
C GLY A 122 -4.51 3.24 -13.92
N PRO A 123 -3.64 3.75 -14.80
CA PRO A 123 -3.34 5.18 -14.92
C PRO A 123 -4.39 6.02 -15.65
N SER A 124 -5.34 5.41 -16.37
CA SER A 124 -6.39 6.12 -17.11
C SER A 124 -7.77 5.73 -16.60
N PRO A 125 -8.61 6.68 -16.13
CA PRO A 125 -9.93 6.36 -15.59
C PRO A 125 -10.86 5.76 -16.66
N ASP A 126 -10.78 6.25 -17.89
CA ASP A 126 -11.60 5.74 -19.00
C ASP A 126 -11.19 4.32 -19.39
N LEU A 127 -9.88 4.09 -19.57
CA LEU A 127 -9.40 2.77 -19.97
C LEU A 127 -9.64 1.72 -18.88
N THR A 128 -9.56 2.11 -17.61
CA THR A 128 -9.88 1.21 -16.49
C THR A 128 -11.34 0.74 -16.56
N ALA A 129 -12.28 1.64 -16.86
CA ALA A 129 -13.69 1.27 -17.01
C ALA A 129 -13.95 0.43 -18.27
N ASP A 130 -13.35 0.79 -19.41
CA ASP A 130 -13.47 0.06 -20.66
C ASP A 130 -12.90 -1.37 -20.53
N LEU A 131 -11.73 -1.51 -19.90
CA LEU A 131 -11.08 -2.79 -19.68
C LEU A 131 -11.90 -3.68 -18.72
N ALA A 132 -12.42 -3.13 -17.62
CA ALA A 132 -13.31 -3.86 -16.72
C ALA A 132 -14.57 -4.39 -17.44
N ASN A 133 -15.18 -3.55 -18.28
CA ASN A 133 -16.35 -3.93 -19.07
C ASN A 133 -16.02 -4.98 -20.15
N ALA A 134 -14.87 -4.87 -20.80
CA ALA A 134 -14.40 -5.82 -21.80
C ALA A 134 -14.07 -7.19 -21.18
N ILE A 135 -13.35 -7.22 -20.05
CA ILE A 135 -13.06 -8.45 -19.29
C ILE A 135 -14.37 -9.11 -18.83
N GLY A 136 -15.30 -8.31 -18.30
CA GLY A 136 -16.62 -8.80 -17.93
C GLY A 136 -17.39 -9.43 -19.09
N THR A 137 -17.28 -8.86 -20.29
CA THR A 137 -17.94 -9.39 -21.49
C THR A 137 -17.27 -10.70 -21.95
N ALA A 138 -15.95 -10.72 -22.07
CA ALA A 138 -15.20 -11.92 -22.46
C ALA A 138 -15.38 -13.07 -21.45
N GLY A 139 -15.41 -12.75 -20.16
CA GLY A 139 -15.65 -13.73 -19.10
C GLY A 139 -17.07 -14.30 -19.13
N LEU A 140 -18.08 -13.46 -19.39
CA LEU A 140 -19.46 -13.91 -19.58
C LEU A 140 -19.55 -14.90 -20.76
N GLU A 141 -19.00 -14.54 -21.92
CA GLU A 141 -18.99 -15.39 -23.12
C GLU A 141 -18.31 -16.74 -22.85
N TYR A 142 -17.16 -16.72 -22.18
CA TYR A 142 -16.43 -17.92 -21.83
C TYR A 142 -17.20 -18.82 -20.85
N ILE A 143 -17.78 -18.24 -19.79
CA ILE A 143 -18.53 -18.99 -18.77
C ILE A 143 -19.82 -19.58 -19.36
N THR A 144 -20.56 -18.82 -20.17
CA THR A 144 -21.75 -19.30 -20.87
C THR A 144 -21.42 -20.43 -21.84
N GLY A 145 -20.21 -20.45 -22.43
CA GLY A 145 -19.74 -21.54 -23.28
C GLY A 145 -19.38 -22.84 -22.52
N LEU A 146 -19.14 -22.78 -21.21
CA LEU A 146 -18.68 -23.92 -20.42
C LEU A 146 -19.80 -24.79 -19.83
N GLN A 147 -20.98 -24.26 -19.48
CA GLN A 147 -22.07 -25.03 -18.83
C GLN A 147 -23.45 -24.32 -18.79
N GLU A 148 -24.55 -25.09 -18.88
CA GLU A 148 -25.94 -24.61 -18.84
C GLU A 148 -26.56 -24.52 -17.41
N VAL A 149 -25.80 -24.75 -16.34
CA VAL A 149 -26.34 -25.02 -14.97
C VAL A 149 -26.36 -23.77 -14.08
N TYR A 150 -25.40 -22.86 -14.21
CA TYR A 150 -25.34 -21.59 -13.49
C TYR A 150 -25.00 -20.47 -14.46
N GLU A 151 -25.68 -19.34 -14.32
CA GLU A 151 -25.51 -18.16 -15.17
C GLU A 151 -24.83 -17.05 -14.38
N LEU A 152 -23.72 -16.54 -14.92
CA LEU A 152 -23.16 -15.27 -14.50
C LEU A 152 -23.97 -14.17 -15.19
N ARG A 153 -24.50 -13.23 -14.41
CA ARG A 153 -25.23 -12.08 -14.93
C ARG A 153 -24.53 -10.81 -14.50
N ARG A 154 -24.34 -9.88 -15.44
CA ARG A 154 -23.91 -8.52 -15.12
C ARG A 154 -25.02 -7.83 -14.32
N LEU A 155 -24.67 -7.29 -13.16
CA LEU A 155 -25.55 -6.47 -12.34
C LEU A 155 -25.35 -5.01 -12.71
N ASP A 156 -24.13 -4.50 -12.53
CA ASP A 156 -23.76 -3.13 -12.84
C ASP A 156 -22.51 -3.10 -13.73
N PRO A 157 -22.51 -2.30 -14.82
CA PRO A 157 -21.31 -2.09 -15.62
C PRO A 157 -20.30 -1.22 -14.86
N ALA A 158 -19.02 -1.33 -15.23
CA ALA A 158 -18.01 -0.40 -14.74
C ALA A 158 -18.26 0.99 -15.34
N ILE A 159 -18.22 2.00 -14.47
CA ILE A 159 -18.30 3.41 -14.84
C ILE A 159 -16.95 4.09 -14.63
N THR A 160 -16.65 5.11 -15.44
CA THR A 160 -15.47 5.95 -15.25
C THR A 160 -15.58 6.71 -13.94
N VAL A 161 -14.66 6.43 -13.01
CA VAL A 161 -14.52 7.17 -11.75
C VAL A 161 -13.34 8.14 -11.90
N PRO A 162 -13.56 9.47 -11.88
CA PRO A 162 -12.51 10.46 -12.09
C PRO A 162 -11.62 10.67 -10.86
N GLU A 163 -11.96 10.09 -9.72
CA GLU A 163 -11.20 10.19 -8.48
C GLU A 163 -10.11 9.11 -8.44
N ALA A 164 -8.87 9.53 -8.22
CA ALA A 164 -7.74 8.62 -8.10
C ALA A 164 -7.69 8.02 -6.69
N ILE A 165 -7.52 6.70 -6.59
CA ILE A 165 -7.39 5.97 -5.33
C ILE A 165 -5.98 6.08 -4.73
N ALA A 166 -4.98 6.36 -5.57
CA ALA A 166 -3.59 6.56 -5.17
C ALA A 166 -2.92 7.62 -6.07
N PRO A 167 -1.88 8.32 -5.58
CA PRO A 167 -1.36 8.31 -4.21
C PRO A 167 -2.27 9.06 -3.23
N ASN A 168 -2.39 8.54 -2.00
CA ASN A 168 -3.16 9.22 -0.95
C ASN A 168 -2.28 10.27 -0.26
N ARG A 169 -2.33 11.50 -0.81
CA ARG A 169 -1.51 12.63 -0.36
C ARG A 169 -1.55 12.85 1.15
N SER A 170 -2.71 12.65 1.79
CA SER A 170 -2.86 12.83 3.23
C SER A 170 -2.06 11.81 4.03
N ILE A 171 -2.06 10.55 3.59
CA ILE A 171 -1.31 9.46 4.22
C ILE A 171 0.19 9.65 3.98
N ASP A 172 0.59 9.99 2.75
CA ASP A 172 2.00 10.20 2.39
C ASP A 172 2.62 11.34 3.20
N VAL A 173 1.90 12.45 3.34
CA VAL A 173 2.32 13.60 4.16
C VAL A 173 2.44 13.23 5.63
N LEU A 174 1.46 12.48 6.16
CA LEU A 174 1.47 12.04 7.54
C LEU A 174 2.66 11.12 7.82
N LEU A 175 2.94 10.17 6.93
CA LEU A 175 4.08 9.27 7.01
C LEU A 175 5.40 10.06 6.94
N ALA A 176 5.53 10.98 5.98
CA ALA A 176 6.71 11.83 5.83
C ALA A 176 6.92 12.72 7.07
N ALA A 177 5.86 13.28 7.65
CA ALA A 177 5.94 14.07 8.87
C ALA A 177 6.39 13.23 10.08
N MET A 178 5.89 12.01 10.24
CA MET A 178 6.34 11.10 11.30
C MET A 178 7.83 10.75 11.15
N ILE A 179 8.27 10.42 9.94
CA ILE A 179 9.68 10.14 9.64
C ILE A 179 10.54 11.38 9.93
N GLY A 180 10.09 12.57 9.51
CA GLY A 180 10.77 13.83 9.75
C GLY A 180 10.90 14.16 11.25
N LEU A 181 9.86 13.93 12.04
CA LEU A 181 9.88 14.17 13.49
C LEU A 181 10.84 13.21 14.20
N LEU A 182 10.74 11.91 13.91
CA LEU A 182 11.60 10.88 14.50
C LEU A 182 13.07 11.10 14.10
N GLY A 183 13.31 11.40 12.82
CA GLY A 183 14.64 11.71 12.30
C GLY A 183 15.22 12.99 12.92
N GLY A 184 14.41 14.04 13.06
CA GLY A 184 14.83 15.28 13.72
C GLY A 184 15.20 15.09 15.18
N LEU A 185 14.40 14.32 15.92
CA LEU A 185 14.69 14.00 17.33
C LEU A 185 15.99 13.18 17.46
N ALA A 186 16.14 12.13 16.63
CA ALA A 186 17.35 11.31 16.61
C ALA A 186 18.59 12.14 16.27
N PHE A 187 18.48 13.06 15.31
CA PHE A 187 19.57 13.94 14.91
C PHE A 187 20.02 14.88 16.03
N VAL A 188 19.07 15.51 16.75
CA VAL A 188 19.39 16.40 17.88
C VAL A 188 20.10 15.63 19.00
N ILE A 189 19.62 14.43 19.32
CA ILE A 189 20.24 13.57 20.33
C ILE A 189 21.67 13.19 19.92
N LEU A 190 21.85 12.73 18.68
CA LEU A 190 23.17 12.34 18.15
C LEU A 190 24.14 13.53 18.13
N ARG A 191 23.69 14.70 17.67
CA ARG A 191 24.49 15.93 17.67
C ARG A 191 24.97 16.29 19.07
N ARG A 192 24.17 16.04 20.10
CA ARG A 192 24.57 16.28 21.49
C ARG A 192 25.66 15.31 21.93
N PHE A 193 25.51 14.01 21.67
CA PHE A 193 26.53 13.01 22.00
C PHE A 193 27.88 13.31 21.34
N LEU A 194 27.89 13.79 20.09
CA LEU A 194 29.10 14.17 19.38
C LEU A 194 29.77 15.45 19.92
N ARG A 195 29.03 16.29 20.65
CA ARG A 195 29.56 17.55 21.24
C ARG A 195 30.11 17.38 22.66
N GLU A 196 29.81 16.29 23.35
CA GLU A 196 30.42 15.99 24.65
C GLU A 196 31.84 15.41 24.41
N PRO A 197 32.92 16.14 24.73
CA PRO A 197 34.29 15.65 24.48
C PRO A 197 34.59 14.45 25.39
N LEU A 198 35.12 13.37 24.81
CA LEU A 198 35.66 12.19 25.50
C LEU A 198 36.96 12.50 26.27
N VAL A 199 37.03 13.52 27.12
CA VAL A 199 38.25 13.76 27.92
C VAL A 199 37.92 14.31 29.30
N SER A 200 37.82 13.40 30.26
CA SER A 200 38.39 13.63 31.59
C SER A 200 39.30 12.44 31.91
N LEU A 201 40.38 12.28 31.15
CA LEU A 201 41.49 11.47 31.66
C LEU A 201 41.94 12.15 32.95
N PRO A 202 41.96 11.47 34.11
CA PRO A 202 42.44 12.06 35.34
C PRO A 202 43.87 12.58 35.10
N PRO A 203 44.22 13.77 35.60
CA PRO A 203 45.57 14.29 35.43
C PRO A 203 46.56 13.23 35.95
N LEU A 204 47.49 12.82 35.09
CA LEU A 204 48.56 11.89 35.46
C LEU A 204 49.20 12.40 36.75
N PRO A 205 49.38 11.54 37.78
CA PRO A 205 50.03 11.97 39.00
C PRO A 205 51.41 12.53 38.63
N LEU A 206 51.61 13.82 38.88
CA LEU A 206 52.90 14.47 38.67
C LEU A 206 53.92 13.73 39.54
N LYS A 207 54.87 13.05 38.89
CA LYS A 207 56.03 12.48 39.57
C LYS A 207 56.73 13.63 40.30
N PRO A 208 56.86 13.60 41.64
CA PRO A 208 57.49 14.70 42.36
C PRO A 208 58.92 14.88 41.85
N ALA A 209 59.27 16.12 41.53
CA ALA A 209 60.63 16.48 41.13
C ALA A 209 61.59 16.09 42.26
N PRO A 210 62.77 15.49 41.96
CA PRO A 210 63.73 15.18 42.99
C PRO A 210 64.15 16.47 43.70
N LEU A 211 64.00 16.51 45.02
CA LEU A 211 64.49 17.58 45.89
C LEU A 211 65.96 17.85 45.54
N ARG A 212 66.25 19.03 45.00
CA ARG A 212 67.61 19.55 44.99
C ARG A 212 68.03 19.66 46.45
N ALA A 213 68.99 18.84 46.87
CA ALA A 213 69.68 19.05 48.13
C ALA A 213 70.32 20.44 48.05
N GLU A 214 69.76 21.36 48.83
CA GLU A 214 70.34 22.66 49.16
C GLU A 214 71.72 22.35 49.78
N ILE A 215 72.78 22.55 49.01
CA ILE A 215 74.14 22.50 49.51
C ILE A 215 74.36 23.84 50.22
N ASP A 216 74.22 23.85 51.54
CA ASP A 216 74.56 24.96 52.42
C ASP A 216 76.08 25.25 52.33
N PRO A 217 76.49 26.43 51.83
CA PRO A 217 77.88 26.87 51.84
C PRO A 217 78.02 28.12 52.71
N SER A 218 77.89 27.99 54.03
CA SER A 218 78.38 28.97 55.01
C SER A 218 78.51 28.28 56.38
N LYS A 219 79.62 28.29 57.15
CA LYS A 219 80.76 29.21 57.27
C LYS A 219 80.43 30.69 57.25
#